data_AF-A0A285CSR7-F1
#
_entry.id   AF-A0A285CSR7-F1
#
_cell.length_a   1.000
_cell.length_b   1.000
_cell.length_c   1.000
_cell.angle_alpha   90.00
_cell.angle_beta   90.00
_cell.angle_gamma   90.00
#
_symmetry.space_group_name_H-M   'P 1'
#
loop_
_entity.id
_entity.type
_entity.pdbx_description
1 polymer ?
#
loop_
_entity_poly.entity_id
_entity_poly.type
_entity_poly.pdbx_seq_one_letter_code
_entity_poly.pdbx_strand_id
1 'polypeptide(L)'
;MDKKNKFIGKFVNEMYAILLGIGISNIIFVQKIDLKNFNETVMALFVISVALIYWWDWSEHVESDVKTTKREFFIDFLILLNLEMLFAYFNDLHSLAFAFIVLGILDFFWVLNFQYEAKRAGTFQKNRAKVWLLEKVLVILIYGFSWALIQFTLVSNYTILQMVCIISSFILVRNFGFNNVKDSREYTFEKATYYDIEEIVDINNSYFNGRVIEGGFLLKKLVPNDVRQAIDYQEDLYFVAKDSNGKVIGYIELKSQFPAEVMDGLEWESPFDLQQEQFYIEQVAVHQEYQRKGVGSFLYDQTFRTFPEKNFSAFVVSQPIRNESSIRFHQKMGFEQKATFHSNQYAGMSPYESILFMKPSLIDEDRSIAI
;
A
#
# COMPACT_ATOMS: atom_id res chain seq x y z
N MET A 1 -7.84 8.29 -14.14
CA MET A 1 -6.83 9.22 -13.56
C MET A 1 -6.83 10.51 -14.37
N ASP A 2 -7.01 11.67 -13.73
CA ASP A 2 -7.07 12.97 -14.43
C ASP A 2 -5.70 13.31 -15.06
N LYS A 3 -5.70 13.72 -16.34
CA LYS A 3 -4.47 14.07 -17.09
C LYS A 3 -3.63 15.11 -16.36
N LYS A 4 -4.27 15.96 -15.54
CA LYS A 4 -3.63 16.99 -14.74
C LYS A 4 -2.69 16.45 -13.66
N ASN A 5 -3.03 15.34 -13.02
CA ASN A 5 -2.21 14.77 -11.94
C ASN A 5 -0.96 14.07 -12.50
N LYS A 6 -1.07 13.48 -13.69
CA LYS A 6 0.09 12.88 -14.39
C LYS A 6 1.16 13.91 -14.75
N PHE A 7 0.76 15.15 -15.05
CA PHE A 7 1.70 16.23 -15.31
C PHE A 7 2.48 16.63 -14.07
N ILE A 8 1.81 16.78 -12.92
CA ILE A 8 2.44 17.23 -11.67
C ILE A 8 3.50 16.23 -11.21
N GLY A 9 3.15 14.95 -11.10
CA GLY A 9 4.12 13.92 -10.69
C GLY A 9 5.32 13.84 -11.62
N LYS A 10 5.10 13.92 -12.94
CA LYS A 10 6.17 13.94 -13.94
C LYS A 10 7.04 15.19 -13.82
N PHE A 11 6.44 16.37 -13.63
CA PHE A 11 7.16 17.63 -13.48
C PHE A 11 8.06 17.62 -12.25
N VAL A 12 7.55 17.16 -11.10
CA VAL A 12 8.36 17.09 -9.86
C VAL A 12 9.51 16.10 -10.03
N ASN A 13 9.26 14.93 -10.63
CA ASN A 13 10.30 13.93 -10.95
C ASN A 13 11.43 14.51 -11.81
N GLU A 14 11.07 15.16 -12.92
CA GLU A 14 12.03 15.75 -13.85
C GLU A 14 12.78 16.93 -13.20
N MET A 15 12.08 17.78 -12.43
CA MET A 15 12.69 18.89 -11.70
C MET A 15 13.68 18.43 -10.63
N TYR A 16 13.36 17.37 -9.89
CA TYR A 16 14.25 16.78 -8.89
C TYR A 16 15.57 16.33 -9.50
N ALA A 17 15.52 15.59 -10.61
CA ALA A 17 16.73 15.10 -11.27
C ALA A 17 17.61 16.26 -11.79
N ILE A 18 16.99 17.30 -12.36
CA ILE A 18 17.69 18.48 -12.86
C ILE A 18 18.37 19.23 -11.70
N LEU A 19 17.63 19.49 -10.62
CA LEU A 19 18.12 20.25 -9.48
C LEU A 19 19.22 19.50 -8.73
N LEU A 20 19.04 18.20 -8.49
CA LEU A 20 20.09 17.34 -7.95
C LEU A 20 21.37 17.37 -8.82
N GLY A 21 21.21 17.34 -10.15
CA GLY A 21 22.31 17.49 -11.09
C GLY A 21 23.03 18.84 -10.96
N ILE A 22 22.28 19.94 -10.81
CA ILE A 22 22.83 21.28 -10.61
C ILE A 22 23.55 21.39 -9.26
N GLY A 23 22.95 20.91 -8.17
CA GLY A 23 23.55 20.90 -6.84
C GLY A 23 24.87 20.13 -6.79
N ILE A 24 24.89 18.91 -7.36
CA ILE A 24 26.10 18.09 -7.49
C ILE A 24 27.14 18.79 -8.35
N SER A 25 26.74 19.36 -9.49
CA SER A 25 27.63 20.09 -10.39
C SER A 25 28.27 21.30 -9.68
N ASN A 26 27.48 22.07 -8.94
CA ASN A 26 27.98 23.20 -8.15
C ASN A 26 29.02 22.76 -7.12
N ILE A 27 28.76 21.68 -6.39
CA ILE A 27 29.73 21.08 -5.47
C ILE A 27 31.02 20.68 -6.21
N ILE A 28 30.92 20.00 -7.35
CA ILE A 28 32.09 19.48 -8.06
C ILE A 28 32.92 20.61 -8.68
N PHE A 29 32.28 21.54 -9.39
CA PHE A 29 32.98 22.50 -10.25
C PHE A 29 33.31 23.82 -9.56
N VAL A 30 32.44 24.33 -8.68
CA VAL A 30 32.66 25.63 -8.03
C VAL A 30 33.63 25.48 -6.86
N GLN A 31 33.52 24.39 -6.11
CA GLN A 31 34.22 24.24 -4.84
C GLN A 31 35.55 23.49 -4.95
N LYS A 32 35.90 22.96 -6.15
CA LYS A 32 37.12 22.19 -6.41
C LYS A 32 37.40 21.20 -5.29
N ILE A 33 36.67 20.09 -5.27
CA ILE A 33 36.89 18.99 -4.32
C ILE A 33 38.40 18.65 -4.26
N ASP A 34 39.06 19.11 -3.20
CA ASP A 34 40.49 18.95 -2.95
C ASP A 34 40.63 18.28 -1.58
N LEU A 35 41.51 17.28 -1.50
CA LEU A 35 41.85 16.58 -0.25
C LEU A 35 42.38 17.55 0.82
N LYS A 36 42.86 18.74 0.43
CA LYS A 36 43.24 19.81 1.35
C LYS A 36 42.06 20.40 2.12
N ASN A 37 40.85 20.33 1.56
CA ASN A 37 39.59 20.74 2.19
C ASN A 37 38.73 19.52 2.55
N PHE A 38 39.33 18.57 3.28
CA PHE A 38 38.71 17.30 3.66
C PHE A 38 37.32 17.47 4.30
N ASN A 39 37.17 18.47 5.17
CA ASN A 39 35.93 18.83 5.84
C ASN A 39 34.79 19.18 4.85
N GLU A 40 35.05 20.11 3.93
CA GLU A 40 34.07 20.52 2.91
C GLU A 40 33.69 19.35 2.00
N THR A 41 34.68 18.53 1.63
CA THR A 41 34.48 17.32 0.82
C THR A 41 33.56 16.31 1.50
N VAL A 42 33.77 16.05 2.80
CA VAL A 42 32.91 15.12 3.56
C VAL A 42 31.48 15.64 3.67
N MET A 43 31.28 16.94 3.90
CA MET A 43 29.92 17.51 3.96
C MET A 43 29.23 17.50 2.60
N ALA A 44 29.95 17.81 1.54
CA ALA A 44 29.45 17.71 0.18
C ALA A 44 28.94 16.30 -0.12
N LEU A 45 29.75 15.27 0.14
CA LEU A 45 29.37 13.88 -0.07
C LEU A 45 28.18 13.47 0.81
N PHE A 46 28.12 13.95 2.05
CA PHE A 46 27.00 13.71 2.94
C PHE A 46 25.70 14.34 2.42
N VAL A 47 25.71 15.63 2.03
CA VAL A 47 24.55 16.32 1.47
C VAL A 47 24.06 15.65 0.18
N ILE A 48 24.98 15.25 -0.70
CA ILE A 48 24.64 14.49 -1.91
C ILE A 48 23.93 13.17 -1.54
N SER A 49 24.46 12.45 -0.55
CA SER A 49 23.87 11.19 -0.09
C SER A 49 22.47 11.38 0.49
N VAL A 50 22.27 12.43 1.31
CA VAL A 50 20.95 12.79 1.84
C VAL A 50 19.97 13.06 0.71
N ALA A 51 20.34 13.92 -0.25
CA ALA A 51 19.47 14.30 -1.36
C ALA A 51 19.11 13.09 -2.24
N LEU A 52 20.07 12.19 -2.51
CA LEU A 52 19.84 10.96 -3.26
C LEU A 52 18.90 10.00 -2.51
N ILE A 53 19.03 9.86 -1.19
CA ILE A 53 18.14 9.02 -0.38
C ILE A 53 16.72 9.58 -0.39
N TYR A 54 16.55 10.90 -0.17
CA TYR A 54 15.24 11.54 -0.25
C TYR A 54 14.61 11.36 -1.63
N TRP A 55 15.40 11.52 -2.70
CA TRP A 55 14.92 11.29 -4.06
C TRP A 55 14.49 9.83 -4.29
N TRP A 56 15.30 8.86 -3.86
CA TRP A 56 14.96 7.44 -3.97
C TRP A 56 13.66 7.12 -3.21
N ASP A 57 13.55 7.53 -1.95
CA ASP A 57 12.35 7.29 -1.15
C ASP A 57 11.10 7.92 -1.80
N TRP A 58 11.23 9.16 -2.27
CA TRP A 58 10.14 9.87 -2.93
C TRP A 58 9.72 9.16 -4.22
N SER A 59 10.68 8.70 -5.04
CA SER A 59 10.38 7.95 -6.27
C SER A 59 9.64 6.63 -6.01
N GLU A 60 10.01 5.90 -4.95
CA GLU A 60 9.38 4.61 -4.60
C GLU A 60 7.94 4.78 -4.12
N HIS A 61 7.62 5.88 -3.43
CA HIS A 61 6.30 6.11 -2.83
C HIS A 61 5.34 6.90 -3.73
N VAL A 62 5.85 7.77 -4.59
CA VAL A 62 5.00 8.67 -5.41
C VAL A 62 4.65 8.07 -6.77
N GLU A 63 5.48 7.19 -7.34
CA GLU A 63 5.15 6.57 -8.64
C GLU A 63 3.96 5.61 -8.60
N SER A 64 3.64 5.00 -7.46
CA SER A 64 2.68 3.90 -7.42
C SER A 64 1.24 4.25 -7.07
N ASP A 65 0.95 5.26 -6.22
CA ASP A 65 -0.40 5.33 -5.62
C ASP A 65 -0.98 6.73 -5.28
N VAL A 66 -0.25 7.86 -5.42
CA VAL A 66 -0.76 9.15 -4.88
C VAL A 66 -1.36 10.07 -5.95
N LYS A 67 -2.65 10.41 -5.77
CA LYS A 67 -3.32 11.49 -6.52
C LYS A 67 -2.70 12.82 -6.10
N THR A 68 -1.74 13.33 -6.87
CA THR A 68 -1.03 14.59 -6.59
C THR A 68 -1.99 15.76 -6.42
N THR A 69 -2.24 16.16 -5.17
CA THR A 69 -3.08 17.32 -4.86
C THR A 69 -2.26 18.62 -4.99
N LYS A 70 -2.94 19.78 -5.10
CA LYS A 70 -2.23 21.07 -5.08
C LYS A 70 -1.43 21.30 -3.78
N ARG A 71 -1.93 20.75 -2.65
CA ARG A 71 -1.27 20.86 -1.34
C ARG A 71 0.02 20.05 -1.32
N GLU A 72 -0.06 18.82 -1.79
CA GLU A 72 1.08 17.92 -1.92
C GLU A 72 2.16 18.50 -2.83
N PHE A 73 1.78 19.01 -4.01
CA PHE A 73 2.71 19.70 -4.90
C PHE A 73 3.46 20.85 -4.22
N PHE A 74 2.75 21.65 -3.42
CA PHE A 74 3.37 22.76 -2.70
C PHE A 74 4.37 22.29 -1.64
N ILE A 75 4.03 21.22 -0.90
CA ILE A 75 4.94 20.62 0.08
C ILE A 75 6.17 20.05 -0.63
N ASP A 76 5.98 19.28 -1.70
CA ASP A 76 7.08 18.69 -2.48
C ASP A 76 8.00 19.76 -3.07
N PHE A 77 7.42 20.86 -3.57
CA PHE A 77 8.19 22.01 -4.08
C PHE A 77 9.01 22.69 -2.98
N LEU A 78 8.46 22.82 -1.77
CA LEU A 78 9.20 23.37 -0.63
C LEU A 78 10.33 22.43 -0.19
N ILE A 79 10.11 21.11 -0.19
CA ILE A 79 11.15 20.12 0.10
C ILE A 79 12.28 20.28 -0.92
N LEU A 80 11.94 20.36 -2.21
CA LEU A 80 12.90 20.53 -3.29
C LEU A 80 13.73 21.82 -3.13
N LEU A 81 13.06 22.94 -2.84
CA LEU A 81 13.76 24.21 -2.56
C LEU A 81 14.68 24.08 -1.34
N ASN A 82 14.24 23.39 -0.30
CA ASN A 82 15.08 23.18 0.89
C ASN A 82 16.31 22.31 0.60
N LEU A 83 16.18 21.27 -0.23
CA LEU A 83 17.32 20.46 -0.68
C LEU A 83 18.35 21.31 -1.44
N GLU A 84 17.91 22.25 -2.27
CA GLU A 84 18.82 23.23 -2.90
C GLU A 84 19.52 24.12 -1.87
N MET A 85 18.84 24.51 -0.79
CA MET A 85 19.48 25.25 0.30
C MET A 85 20.54 24.42 1.02
N LEU A 86 20.37 23.08 1.14
CA LEU A 86 21.43 22.22 1.68
C LEU A 86 22.69 22.28 0.81
N PHE A 87 22.52 22.26 -0.52
CA PHE A 87 23.63 22.45 -1.47
C PHE A 87 24.25 23.84 -1.40
N ALA A 88 23.46 24.88 -1.14
CA ALA A 88 23.96 26.24 -1.00
C ALA A 88 24.74 26.47 0.31
N TYR A 89 24.36 25.78 1.39
CA TYR A 89 24.88 26.01 2.74
C TYR A 89 25.79 24.91 3.28
N PHE A 90 26.23 23.94 2.47
CA PHE A 90 27.02 22.81 2.97
C PHE A 90 28.33 23.20 3.68
N ASN A 91 28.87 24.39 3.41
CA ASN A 91 30.06 24.96 4.07
C ASN A 91 29.75 25.78 5.34
N ASP A 92 28.49 26.09 5.61
CA ASP A 92 28.05 26.78 6.82
C ASP A 92 27.23 25.82 7.68
N LEU A 93 27.89 25.22 8.68
CA LEU A 93 27.29 24.22 9.56
C LEU A 93 26.04 24.72 10.29
N HIS A 94 25.95 26.02 10.62
CA HIS A 94 24.78 26.58 11.29
C HIS A 94 23.58 26.64 10.34
N SER A 95 23.80 27.17 9.13
CA SER A 95 22.77 27.24 8.09
C SER A 95 22.36 25.86 7.60
N LEU A 96 23.30 24.92 7.50
CA LEU A 96 23.04 23.54 7.12
C LEU A 96 22.19 22.83 8.18
N ALA A 97 22.56 22.92 9.46
CA ALA A 97 21.77 22.31 10.54
C ALA A 97 20.36 22.93 10.62
N PHE A 98 20.21 24.24 10.36
CA PHE A 98 18.89 24.87 10.26
C PHE A 98 18.09 24.34 9.06
N ALA A 99 18.71 24.18 7.90
CA ALA A 99 18.07 23.63 6.72
C ALA A 99 17.55 22.20 6.97
N PHE A 100 18.28 21.35 7.71
CA PHE A 100 17.80 20.03 8.14
C PHE A 100 16.55 20.09 9.04
N ILE A 101 16.46 21.07 9.95
CA ILE A 101 15.25 21.27 10.76
C ILE A 101 14.06 21.61 9.86
N VAL A 102 14.25 22.54 8.92
CA VAL A 102 13.21 22.92 7.96
C VAL A 102 12.79 21.72 7.12
N LEU A 103 13.75 20.90 6.65
CA LEU A 103 13.45 19.66 5.93
C LEU A 103 12.58 18.71 6.76
N GLY A 104 12.93 18.49 8.03
CA GLY A 104 12.15 17.64 8.94
C GLY A 104 10.73 18.15 9.17
N ILE A 105 10.53 19.48 9.24
CA ILE A 105 9.20 20.10 9.35
C ILE A 105 8.38 19.89 8.07
N LEU A 106 9.01 20.05 6.91
CA LEU A 106 8.35 19.83 5.62
C LEU A 106 7.95 18.36 5.43
N ASP A 107 8.83 17.43 5.81
CA ASP A 107 8.55 15.99 5.80
C ASP A 107 7.41 15.63 6.78
N PHE A 108 7.35 16.26 7.95
CA PHE A 108 6.20 16.13 8.87
C PHE A 108 4.89 16.60 8.24
N PHE A 109 4.88 17.75 7.56
CA PHE A 109 3.70 18.23 6.85
C PHE A 109 3.30 17.32 5.70
N TRP A 110 4.27 16.75 4.98
CA TRP A 110 4.04 15.78 3.94
C TRP A 110 3.33 14.53 4.50
N VAL A 111 3.83 13.97 5.61
CA VAL A 111 3.21 12.83 6.31
C VAL A 111 1.78 13.15 6.78
N LEU A 112 1.55 14.34 7.33
CA LEU A 112 0.19 14.77 7.73
C LEU A 112 -0.75 14.85 6.53
N ASN A 113 -0.30 15.40 5.41
CA ASN A 113 -1.09 15.50 4.19
C ASN A 113 -1.39 14.11 3.61
N PHE A 114 -0.39 13.22 3.56
CA PHE A 114 -0.58 11.84 3.14
C PHE A 114 -1.63 11.12 4.00
N GLN A 115 -1.55 11.25 5.33
CA GLN A 115 -2.52 10.63 6.23
C GLN A 115 -3.94 11.16 6.06
N TYR A 116 -4.07 12.47 5.81
CA TYR A 116 -5.35 13.10 5.52
C TYR A 116 -5.97 12.50 4.26
N GLU A 117 -5.21 12.38 3.17
CA GLU A 117 -5.69 11.81 1.91
C GLU A 117 -5.95 10.30 2.03
N ALA A 118 -5.10 9.54 2.72
CA ALA A 118 -5.33 8.11 2.99
C ALA A 118 -6.62 7.88 3.79
N LYS A 119 -6.91 8.77 4.76
CA LYS A 119 -8.17 8.72 5.52
C LYS A 119 -9.37 9.04 4.66
N ARG A 120 -9.25 10.01 3.76
CA ARG A 120 -10.29 10.36 2.80
C ARG A 120 -10.55 9.22 1.81
N ALA A 121 -9.50 8.52 1.39
CA ALA A 121 -9.58 7.39 0.47
C ALA A 121 -9.99 6.05 1.13
N GLY A 122 -10.21 6.03 2.46
CA GLY A 122 -10.58 4.81 3.18
C GLY A 122 -9.44 3.80 3.37
N THR A 123 -8.21 4.12 2.96
CA THR A 123 -7.02 3.24 3.06
C THR A 123 -6.22 3.44 4.34
N PHE A 124 -6.71 4.26 5.28
CA PHE A 124 -5.97 4.70 6.45
C PHE A 124 -5.78 3.62 7.53
N GLN A 125 -4.51 3.29 7.79
CA GLN A 125 -4.12 2.43 8.90
C GLN A 125 -3.70 3.26 10.12
N LYS A 126 -4.61 3.43 11.08
CA LYS A 126 -4.44 4.30 12.26
C LYS A 126 -3.17 4.02 13.08
N ASN A 127 -2.74 2.77 13.21
CA ASN A 127 -1.56 2.43 14.01
C ASN A 127 -0.26 2.82 13.31
N ARG A 128 -0.15 2.56 12.00
CA ARG A 128 1.00 2.96 11.16
C ARG A 128 1.17 4.47 11.12
N ALA A 129 0.05 5.19 10.99
CA ALA A 129 0.02 6.65 10.99
C ALA A 129 0.60 7.28 12.27
N LYS A 130 0.28 6.73 13.44
CA LYS A 130 0.79 7.24 14.72
C LYS A 130 2.31 7.07 14.85
N VAL A 131 2.81 5.88 14.48
CA VAL A 131 4.25 5.58 14.52
C VAL A 131 5.00 6.54 13.60
N TRP A 132 4.47 6.78 12.39
CA TRP A 132 5.10 7.66 11.42
C TRP A 132 5.12 9.12 11.86
N LEU A 133 4.04 9.64 12.47
CA LEU A 133 4.04 10.99 13.04
C LEU A 133 5.03 11.14 14.20
N LEU A 134 5.08 10.14 15.08
CA LEU A 134 6.00 10.16 16.22
C LEU A 134 7.46 10.16 15.75
N GLU A 135 7.77 9.37 14.72
CA GLU A 135 9.07 9.38 14.05
C GLU A 135 9.40 10.79 13.56
N LYS A 136 8.54 11.44 12.76
CA LYS A 136 8.82 12.77 12.22
C LYS A 136 9.02 13.83 13.31
N VAL A 137 8.25 13.76 14.41
CA VAL A 137 8.47 14.62 15.58
C VAL A 137 9.85 14.36 16.19
N LEU A 138 10.24 13.09 16.35
CA LEU A 138 11.56 12.72 16.85
C LEU A 138 12.68 13.23 15.94
N VAL A 139 12.52 13.16 14.60
CA VAL A 139 13.45 13.72 13.62
C VAL A 139 13.69 15.20 13.86
N ILE A 140 12.61 15.98 13.95
CA ILE A 140 12.68 17.43 14.17
C ILE A 140 13.38 17.74 15.49
N LEU A 141 13.08 16.99 16.56
CA LEU A 141 13.73 17.16 17.87
C LEU A 141 15.23 16.85 17.82
N ILE A 142 15.64 15.78 17.13
CA ILE A 142 17.05 15.41 16.98
C ILE A 142 17.81 16.49 16.20
N TYR A 143 17.26 16.99 15.10
CA TYR A 143 17.88 18.09 14.34
C TYR A 143 17.91 19.39 15.13
N GLY A 144 16.83 19.72 15.84
CA GLY A 144 16.76 20.89 16.73
C GLY A 144 17.82 20.83 17.84
N PHE A 145 17.98 19.67 18.48
CA PHE A 145 19.01 19.46 19.49
C PHE A 145 20.42 19.58 18.91
N SER A 146 20.66 18.99 17.73
CA SER A 146 21.96 19.08 17.05
C SER A 146 22.32 20.51 16.69
N TRP A 147 21.36 21.29 16.16
CA TRP A 147 21.54 22.71 15.87
C TRP A 147 21.81 23.52 17.14
N ALA A 148 21.05 23.29 18.23
CA ALA A 148 21.28 23.97 19.50
C ALA A 148 22.69 23.67 20.05
N LEU A 149 23.13 22.41 19.99
CA LEU A 149 24.47 22.01 20.41
C LEU A 149 25.55 22.77 19.62
N ILE A 150 25.39 22.88 18.30
CA ILE A 150 26.29 23.63 17.42
C ILE A 150 26.36 25.11 17.84
N GLN A 151 25.21 25.73 18.15
CA GLN A 151 25.14 27.12 18.64
C GLN A 151 25.86 27.34 19.98
N PHE A 152 25.74 26.40 20.91
CA PHE A 152 26.37 26.52 22.24
C PHE A 152 27.87 26.21 22.22
N THR A 153 28.35 25.41 21.28
CA THR A 153 29.79 25.19 21.07
C THR A 153 30.42 26.40 20.37
N LEU A 154 30.58 27.52 21.10
CA LEU A 154 31.19 28.78 20.64
C LEU A 154 32.66 28.70 20.17
N VAL A 155 33.24 27.49 20.08
CA VAL A 155 34.66 27.28 19.80
C VAL A 155 34.82 26.67 18.41
N SER A 156 35.43 27.44 17.51
CA SER A 156 35.69 27.09 16.10
C SER A 156 36.48 25.79 15.87
N ASN A 157 37.10 25.22 16.90
CA ASN A 157 37.97 24.05 16.80
C ASN A 157 37.23 22.70 16.77
N TYR A 158 35.89 22.67 16.84
CA TYR A 158 35.12 21.43 16.92
C TYR A 158 34.33 21.08 15.64
N THR A 159 34.80 21.52 14.46
CA THR A 159 34.14 21.22 13.17
C THR A 159 33.85 19.74 12.99
N ILE A 160 34.80 18.86 13.31
CA ILE A 160 34.63 17.40 13.20
C ILE A 160 33.51 16.89 14.12
N LEU A 161 33.43 17.40 15.36
CA LEU A 161 32.39 16.98 16.30
C LEU A 161 31.00 17.42 15.82
N GLN A 162 30.90 18.65 15.30
CA GLN A 162 29.65 19.18 14.74
C GLN A 162 29.19 18.36 13.52
N MET A 163 30.12 17.96 12.65
CA MET A 163 29.86 17.04 11.54
C MET A 163 29.37 15.67 12.01
N VAL A 164 30.03 15.09 13.01
CA VAL A 164 29.61 13.80 13.61
C VAL A 164 28.20 13.91 14.18
N CYS A 165 27.82 15.02 14.82
CA CYS A 165 26.46 15.23 15.32
C CYS A 165 25.43 15.28 14.18
N ILE A 166 25.72 15.99 13.09
CA ILE A 166 24.83 16.08 11.91
C ILE A 166 24.70 14.70 11.22
N ILE A 167 25.81 13.99 11.01
CA ILE A 167 25.79 12.68 10.35
C ILE A 167 25.07 11.64 11.24
N SER A 168 25.39 11.61 12.54
CA SER A 168 24.77 10.65 13.47
C SER A 168 23.29 10.90 13.64
N SER A 169 22.84 12.16 13.67
CA SER A 169 21.42 12.48 13.72
C SER A 169 20.69 11.96 12.48
N PHE A 170 21.24 12.16 11.28
CA PHE A 170 20.67 11.61 10.06
C PHE A 170 20.61 10.07 10.06
N ILE A 171 21.69 9.39 10.47
CA ILE A 171 21.72 7.92 10.54
C ILE A 171 20.68 7.39 11.53
N LEU A 172 20.56 8.00 12.71
CA LEU A 172 19.56 7.64 13.71
C LEU A 172 18.15 7.81 13.13
N VAL A 173 17.87 8.98 12.55
CA VAL A 173 16.59 9.27 11.89
C VAL A 173 16.26 8.22 10.82
N ARG A 174 17.23 7.88 9.96
CA ARG A 174 17.06 6.88 8.90
C ARG A 174 16.73 5.50 9.46
N ASN A 175 17.49 5.05 10.46
CA ASN A 175 17.32 3.72 11.04
C ASN A 175 16.03 3.58 11.86
N PHE A 176 15.58 4.65 12.51
CA PHE A 176 14.30 4.64 13.25
C PHE A 176 13.09 4.71 12.33
N GLY A 177 13.19 5.45 11.22
CA GLY A 177 12.02 5.77 10.43
C GLY A 177 11.63 4.79 9.34
N PHE A 178 12.61 4.17 8.68
CA PHE A 178 12.33 3.55 7.39
C PHE A 178 12.24 2.03 7.41
N ASN A 179 12.82 1.37 8.42
CA ASN A 179 12.70 -0.09 8.56
C ASN A 179 11.26 -0.56 8.84
N ASN A 180 10.37 0.35 9.27
CA ASN A 180 8.98 0.02 9.60
C ASN A 180 7.96 0.48 8.54
N VAL A 181 8.37 1.23 7.52
CA VAL A 181 7.45 1.85 6.54
C VAL A 181 7.58 1.27 5.14
N LYS A 182 8.63 0.50 4.82
CA LYS A 182 8.54 -0.41 3.66
C LYS A 182 7.28 -1.23 3.83
N ASP A 183 6.43 -1.19 2.80
CA ASP A 183 5.24 -2.02 2.69
C ASP A 183 5.71 -3.47 2.60
N SER A 184 6.23 -4.00 3.70
CA SER A 184 6.47 -5.40 3.96
C SER A 184 5.12 -6.07 4.16
N ARG A 185 4.22 -5.88 3.19
CA ARG A 185 3.37 -7.00 2.85
C ARG A 185 4.38 -8.06 2.46
N GLU A 186 4.62 -8.99 3.38
CA GLU A 186 5.47 -10.17 3.19
C GLU A 186 4.94 -11.05 2.04
N TYR A 187 3.99 -10.54 1.24
CA TYR A 187 3.13 -11.28 0.36
C TYR A 187 3.17 -10.67 -1.05
N THR A 188 3.38 -11.49 -2.06
CA THR A 188 3.17 -11.14 -3.48
C THR A 188 1.76 -11.52 -3.91
N PHE A 189 1.25 -10.90 -4.98
CA PHE A 189 -0.03 -11.26 -5.61
C PHE A 189 0.23 -11.68 -7.05
N GLU A 190 -0.07 -12.92 -7.37
CA GLU A 190 0.29 -13.53 -8.65
C GLU A 190 -0.87 -14.36 -9.19
N LYS A 191 -0.96 -14.48 -10.52
CA LYS A 191 -1.84 -15.48 -11.15
C LYS A 191 -1.31 -16.86 -10.79
N ALA A 192 -2.19 -17.75 -10.34
CA ALA A 192 -1.81 -19.10 -9.95
C ALA A 192 -1.27 -19.90 -11.14
N THR A 193 -0.32 -20.78 -10.83
CA THR A 193 0.32 -21.70 -11.76
C THR A 193 0.09 -23.14 -11.32
N TYR A 194 0.51 -24.10 -12.15
CA TYR A 194 0.36 -25.52 -11.80
C TYR A 194 1.11 -25.94 -10.53
N TYR A 195 2.16 -25.20 -10.13
CA TYR A 195 2.91 -25.47 -8.90
C TYR A 195 2.14 -25.09 -7.63
N ASP A 196 1.14 -24.21 -7.76
CA ASP A 196 0.37 -23.68 -6.63
C ASP A 196 -0.83 -24.56 -6.26
N ILE A 197 -1.16 -25.54 -7.10
CA ILE A 197 -2.40 -26.33 -7.02
C ILE A 197 -2.53 -27.07 -5.69
N GLU A 198 -1.48 -27.78 -5.25
CA GLU A 198 -1.54 -28.57 -4.02
C GLU A 198 -1.77 -27.66 -2.80
N GLU A 199 -1.10 -26.51 -2.73
CA GLU A 199 -1.28 -25.57 -1.63
C GLU A 199 -2.66 -24.89 -1.65
N ILE A 200 -3.20 -24.56 -2.83
CA ILE A 200 -4.58 -24.07 -2.97
C ILE A 200 -5.58 -25.11 -2.45
N VAL A 201 -5.43 -26.37 -2.86
CA VAL A 201 -6.31 -27.47 -2.47
C VAL A 201 -6.23 -27.70 -0.96
N ASP A 202 -5.02 -27.70 -0.39
CA ASP A 202 -4.80 -27.87 1.04
C ASP A 202 -5.43 -26.72 1.85
N ILE A 203 -5.22 -25.47 1.43
CA ILE A 203 -5.85 -24.31 2.06
C ILE A 203 -7.37 -24.44 2.00
N ASN A 204 -7.96 -24.65 0.81
CA ASN A 204 -9.41 -24.79 0.64
C ASN A 204 -9.99 -25.87 1.54
N ASN A 205 -9.39 -27.07 1.47
CA ASN A 205 -9.95 -28.25 2.12
C ASN A 205 -9.79 -28.19 3.64
N SER A 206 -8.92 -27.33 4.17
CA SER A 206 -8.88 -27.01 5.61
C SER A 206 -10.15 -26.29 6.13
N TYR A 207 -10.95 -25.69 5.23
CA TYR A 207 -12.24 -25.05 5.53
C TYR A 207 -13.45 -25.87 5.07
N PHE A 208 -13.23 -26.95 4.32
CA PHE A 208 -14.29 -27.84 3.85
C PHE A 208 -14.70 -28.77 4.98
N ASN A 209 -15.97 -28.69 5.43
CA ASN A 209 -16.72 -29.68 6.26
C ASN A 209 -17.91 -29.03 7.01
N GLY A 210 -18.34 -27.81 6.68
CA GLY A 210 -19.55 -27.19 7.23
C GLY A 210 -19.53 -26.90 8.74
N ARG A 211 -18.45 -27.21 9.46
CA ARG A 211 -18.27 -26.79 10.84
C ARG A 211 -17.85 -25.32 10.83
N VAL A 212 -18.59 -24.49 11.55
CA VAL A 212 -18.20 -23.10 11.81
C VAL A 212 -16.89 -23.14 12.59
N ILE A 213 -15.79 -22.89 11.90
CA ILE A 213 -14.56 -22.45 12.55
C ILE A 213 -14.62 -20.92 12.69
N GLU A 214 -13.83 -20.36 13.59
CA GLU A 214 -13.83 -18.93 13.89
C GLU A 214 -13.59 -18.04 12.64
N GLY A 215 -13.00 -18.61 11.58
CA GLY A 215 -12.74 -17.96 10.29
C GLY A 215 -13.85 -18.08 9.24
N GLY A 216 -14.91 -18.86 9.47
CA GLY A 216 -15.92 -19.21 8.46
C GLY A 216 -15.68 -20.57 7.81
N PHE A 217 -16.47 -20.96 6.81
CA PHE A 217 -16.35 -22.27 6.14
C PHE A 217 -16.57 -22.16 4.63
N LEU A 218 -16.16 -23.18 3.89
CA LEU A 218 -16.39 -23.32 2.45
C LEU A 218 -17.30 -24.51 2.13
N LEU A 219 -18.09 -24.38 1.07
CA LEU A 219 -19.03 -25.41 0.61
C LEU A 219 -18.42 -26.42 -0.35
N LYS A 220 -17.50 -25.98 -1.20
CA LYS A 220 -16.92 -26.79 -2.28
C LYS A 220 -15.57 -27.34 -1.82
N LYS A 221 -15.43 -28.66 -1.91
CA LYS A 221 -14.13 -29.33 -1.80
C LYS A 221 -13.41 -29.16 -3.14
N LEU A 222 -12.13 -28.80 -3.10
CA LEU A 222 -11.30 -28.79 -4.30
C LEU A 222 -10.56 -30.11 -4.44
N VAL A 223 -10.45 -30.56 -5.69
CA VAL A 223 -9.64 -31.70 -6.11
C VAL A 223 -8.55 -31.16 -7.05
N PRO A 224 -7.28 -31.60 -6.93
CA PRO A 224 -6.18 -31.06 -7.73
C PRO A 224 -6.43 -31.05 -9.25
N ASN A 225 -7.07 -32.09 -9.78
CA ASN A 225 -7.38 -32.18 -11.21
C ASN A 225 -8.39 -31.13 -11.67
N ASP A 226 -9.37 -30.77 -10.84
CA ASP A 226 -10.39 -29.77 -11.20
C ASP A 226 -9.76 -28.38 -11.23
N VAL A 227 -8.93 -28.05 -10.23
CA VAL A 227 -8.17 -26.80 -10.19
C VAL A 227 -7.19 -26.72 -11.37
N ARG A 228 -6.53 -27.83 -11.71
CA ARG A 228 -5.65 -27.90 -12.89
C ARG A 228 -6.40 -27.58 -14.16
N GLN A 229 -7.54 -28.24 -14.40
CA GLN A 229 -8.34 -28.01 -15.60
C GLN A 229 -8.79 -26.55 -15.68
N ALA A 230 -9.28 -25.99 -14.58
CA ALA A 230 -9.71 -24.59 -14.53
C ALA A 230 -8.58 -23.62 -14.89
N ILE A 231 -7.35 -23.85 -14.40
CA ILE A 231 -6.16 -23.05 -14.74
C ILE A 231 -5.73 -23.25 -16.20
N ASP A 232 -5.62 -24.50 -16.67
CA ASP A 232 -5.09 -24.85 -18.00
C ASP A 232 -6.01 -24.36 -19.13
N TYR A 233 -7.33 -24.51 -18.95
CA TYR A 233 -8.34 -24.08 -19.91
C TYR A 233 -8.77 -22.62 -19.74
N GLN A 234 -8.26 -21.93 -18.70
CA GLN A 234 -8.62 -20.56 -18.35
C GLN A 234 -10.13 -20.34 -18.19
N GLU A 235 -10.83 -21.38 -17.73
CA GLU A 235 -12.27 -21.31 -17.43
C GLU A 235 -12.49 -20.40 -16.22
N ASP A 236 -11.62 -20.55 -15.21
CA ASP A 236 -11.63 -19.76 -13.99
C ASP A 236 -10.27 -19.04 -13.81
N LEU A 237 -10.29 -17.89 -13.13
CA LEU A 237 -9.08 -17.16 -12.78
C LEU A 237 -8.73 -17.41 -11.33
N TYR A 238 -7.60 -18.08 -11.11
CA TYR A 238 -7.01 -18.24 -9.79
C TYR A 238 -5.88 -17.23 -9.58
N PHE A 239 -5.92 -16.54 -8.44
CA PHE A 239 -4.81 -15.73 -7.95
C PHE A 239 -4.40 -16.19 -6.57
N VAL A 240 -3.11 -16.09 -6.28
CA VAL A 240 -2.51 -16.50 -5.01
C VAL A 240 -1.77 -15.36 -4.33
N ALA A 241 -1.79 -15.38 -3.00
CA ALA A 241 -0.89 -14.62 -2.18
C ALA A 241 0.25 -15.54 -1.73
N LYS A 242 1.50 -15.16 -1.99
CA LYS A 242 2.68 -15.95 -1.60
C LYS A 242 3.57 -15.20 -0.63
N ASP A 243 4.09 -15.87 0.40
CA ASP A 243 5.01 -15.24 1.33
C ASP A 243 6.41 -14.97 0.72
N SER A 244 7.32 -14.40 1.51
CA SER A 244 8.70 -14.10 1.08
C SER A 244 9.53 -15.32 0.69
N ASN A 245 9.10 -16.54 1.08
CA ASN A 245 9.71 -17.80 0.69
C ASN A 245 9.02 -18.43 -0.54
N GLY A 246 8.01 -17.76 -1.11
CA GLY A 246 7.22 -18.24 -2.24
C GLY A 246 6.11 -19.24 -1.87
N LYS A 247 5.84 -19.46 -0.57
CA LYS A 247 4.77 -20.36 -0.11
C LYS A 247 3.41 -19.72 -0.33
N VAL A 248 2.44 -20.42 -0.92
CA VAL A 248 1.07 -19.93 -1.02
C VAL A 248 0.42 -19.90 0.36
N ILE A 249 -0.07 -18.73 0.75
CA ILE A 249 -0.70 -18.47 2.05
C ILE A 249 -2.16 -18.01 1.93
N GLY A 250 -2.67 -17.92 0.71
CA GLY A 250 -4.07 -17.63 0.43
C GLY A 250 -4.33 -17.58 -1.07
N TYR A 251 -5.60 -17.71 -1.46
CA TYR A 251 -6.01 -17.66 -2.86
C TYR A 251 -7.40 -17.07 -3.01
N ILE A 252 -7.71 -16.66 -4.24
CA ILE A 252 -9.04 -16.23 -4.68
C ILE A 252 -9.34 -16.83 -6.07
N GLU A 253 -10.54 -17.38 -6.22
CA GLU A 253 -11.08 -17.95 -7.46
C GLU A 253 -12.16 -17.01 -8.02
N LEU A 254 -12.00 -16.58 -9.27
CA LEU A 254 -12.94 -15.74 -9.98
C LEU A 254 -13.50 -16.46 -11.20
N LYS A 255 -14.80 -16.31 -11.41
CA LYS A 255 -15.51 -16.77 -12.60
C LYS A 255 -16.13 -15.60 -13.34
N SER A 256 -16.31 -15.74 -14.65
CA SER A 256 -16.95 -14.72 -15.48
C SER A 256 -18.45 -14.55 -15.16
N GLN A 257 -19.08 -15.58 -14.61
CA GLN A 257 -20.50 -15.60 -14.28
C GLN A 257 -20.73 -16.47 -13.05
N PHE A 258 -21.72 -16.13 -12.22
CA PHE A 258 -22.22 -17.04 -11.19
C PHE A 258 -23.22 -18.04 -11.80
N PRO A 259 -23.47 -19.20 -11.17
CA PRO A 259 -24.20 -20.30 -11.81
C PRO A 259 -25.62 -19.91 -12.23
N ALA A 260 -26.04 -20.26 -13.45
CA ALA A 260 -27.38 -19.87 -13.94
C ALA A 260 -28.53 -20.45 -13.07
N GLU A 261 -28.31 -21.60 -12.45
CA GLU A 261 -29.27 -22.27 -11.56
C GLU A 261 -29.63 -21.48 -10.29
N VAL A 262 -28.77 -20.55 -9.85
CA VAL A 262 -29.09 -19.71 -8.67
C VAL A 262 -30.03 -18.55 -9.04
N MET A 263 -30.13 -18.18 -10.32
CA MET A 263 -30.88 -17.00 -10.77
C MET A 263 -32.38 -17.07 -10.48
N ASP A 264 -33.00 -18.22 -10.71
CA ASP A 264 -34.44 -18.39 -10.57
C ASP A 264 -34.93 -18.35 -9.11
N GLY A 265 -34.03 -18.55 -8.15
CA GLY A 265 -34.33 -18.55 -6.72
C GLY A 265 -33.97 -17.26 -5.98
N LEU A 266 -33.58 -16.20 -6.69
CA LEU A 266 -33.20 -14.92 -6.08
C LEU A 266 -34.41 -14.05 -5.74
N GLU A 267 -34.50 -13.67 -4.47
CA GLU A 267 -35.36 -12.61 -3.98
C GLU A 267 -34.55 -11.31 -3.88
N TRP A 268 -34.84 -10.36 -4.78
CA TRP A 268 -34.10 -9.09 -4.88
C TRP A 268 -34.55 -8.07 -3.83
N GLU A 269 -33.60 -7.53 -3.08
CA GLU A 269 -33.84 -6.44 -2.13
C GLU A 269 -33.75 -5.06 -2.80
N SER A 270 -32.96 -4.98 -3.87
CA SER A 270 -32.83 -3.78 -4.70
C SER A 270 -32.57 -4.17 -6.16
N PRO A 271 -33.07 -3.39 -7.14
CA PRO A 271 -32.81 -3.66 -8.54
C PRO A 271 -31.32 -3.50 -8.86
N PHE A 272 -30.77 -4.47 -9.60
CA PHE A 272 -29.39 -4.45 -10.08
C PHE A 272 -29.32 -4.86 -11.55
N ASP A 273 -28.43 -4.23 -12.30
CA ASP A 273 -28.22 -4.55 -13.72
C ASP A 273 -27.22 -5.70 -13.89
N LEU A 274 -27.76 -6.91 -14.02
CA LEU A 274 -26.98 -8.12 -14.26
C LEU A 274 -26.34 -8.19 -15.65
N GLN A 275 -26.67 -7.28 -16.58
CA GLN A 275 -26.07 -7.28 -17.92
C GLN A 275 -24.66 -6.68 -17.95
N GLN A 276 -24.25 -6.01 -16.87
CA GLN A 276 -22.88 -5.48 -16.77
C GLN A 276 -21.88 -6.61 -16.57
N GLU A 277 -20.73 -6.49 -17.25
CA GLU A 277 -19.63 -7.44 -17.07
C GLU A 277 -19.16 -7.43 -15.61
N GLN A 278 -19.10 -8.62 -15.01
CA GLN A 278 -18.73 -8.80 -13.61
C GLN A 278 -17.85 -10.03 -13.43
N PHE A 279 -17.12 -10.07 -12.32
CA PHE A 279 -16.51 -11.30 -11.82
C PHE A 279 -17.30 -11.82 -10.62
N TYR A 280 -17.61 -13.11 -10.65
CA TYR A 280 -18.12 -13.82 -9.50
C TYR A 280 -16.96 -14.39 -8.70
N ILE A 281 -16.87 -14.02 -7.42
CA ILE A 281 -15.92 -14.60 -6.47
C ILE A 281 -16.52 -15.90 -5.96
N GLU A 282 -16.09 -17.02 -6.53
CA GLU A 282 -16.57 -18.35 -6.15
C GLU A 282 -16.02 -18.72 -4.76
N GLN A 283 -14.70 -18.58 -4.56
CA GLN A 283 -14.04 -18.93 -3.30
C GLN A 283 -12.88 -17.99 -2.99
N VAL A 284 -12.70 -17.73 -1.69
CA VAL A 284 -11.50 -17.11 -1.13
C VAL A 284 -11.14 -17.85 0.14
N ALA A 285 -9.87 -18.16 0.32
CA ALA A 285 -9.37 -18.66 1.59
C ALA A 285 -7.94 -18.22 1.86
N VAL A 286 -7.59 -18.22 3.15
CA VAL A 286 -6.27 -17.87 3.67
C VAL A 286 -5.77 -19.06 4.48
N HIS A 287 -4.49 -19.37 4.42
CA HIS A 287 -3.90 -20.40 5.28
C HIS A 287 -4.17 -20.07 6.77
N GLN A 288 -4.48 -21.07 7.59
CA GLN A 288 -4.96 -20.85 8.96
C GLN A 288 -4.01 -19.99 9.81
N GLU A 289 -2.70 -20.22 9.68
CA GLU A 289 -1.64 -19.45 10.39
C GLU A 289 -1.50 -17.99 9.95
N TYR A 290 -2.12 -17.62 8.82
CA TYR A 290 -2.08 -16.28 8.24
C TYR A 290 -3.43 -15.57 8.30
N GLN A 291 -4.45 -16.20 8.91
CA GLN A 291 -5.72 -15.53 9.20
C GLN A 291 -5.51 -14.29 10.06
N ARG A 292 -6.38 -13.28 9.87
CA ARG A 292 -6.38 -12.01 10.62
C ARG A 292 -5.09 -11.17 10.48
N LYS A 293 -4.15 -11.56 9.61
CA LYS A 293 -2.96 -10.79 9.26
C LYS A 293 -3.12 -9.94 8.00
N GLY A 294 -4.36 -9.76 7.52
CA GLY A 294 -4.68 -8.91 6.37
C GLY A 294 -4.57 -9.58 4.99
N VAL A 295 -4.19 -10.86 4.89
CA VAL A 295 -4.02 -11.57 3.60
C VAL A 295 -5.31 -11.58 2.76
N GLY A 296 -6.47 -11.82 3.37
CA GLY A 296 -7.75 -11.80 2.65
C GLY A 296 -8.08 -10.41 2.07
N SER A 297 -7.87 -9.35 2.86
CA SER A 297 -8.04 -7.98 2.37
C SER A 297 -7.05 -7.66 1.26
N PHE A 298 -5.79 -8.12 1.37
CA PHE A 298 -4.79 -7.99 0.32
C PHE A 298 -5.22 -8.67 -0.99
N LEU A 299 -5.73 -9.90 -0.95
CA LEU A 299 -6.23 -10.61 -2.13
C LEU A 299 -7.35 -9.83 -2.83
N TYR A 300 -8.33 -9.32 -2.08
CA TYR A 300 -9.43 -8.53 -2.63
C TYR A 300 -8.94 -7.19 -3.20
N ASP A 301 -8.14 -6.44 -2.44
CA ASP A 301 -7.62 -5.14 -2.87
C ASP A 301 -6.83 -5.24 -4.18
N GLN A 302 -5.98 -6.27 -4.30
CA GLN A 302 -5.20 -6.51 -5.53
C GLN A 302 -6.10 -6.96 -6.69
N THR A 303 -7.10 -7.80 -6.41
CA THR A 303 -8.09 -8.21 -7.42
C THR A 303 -8.84 -7.00 -7.98
N PHE A 304 -9.32 -6.10 -7.12
CA PHE A 304 -10.05 -4.90 -7.54
C PHE A 304 -9.17 -3.93 -8.33
N ARG A 305 -7.89 -3.79 -7.94
CA ARG A 305 -6.92 -2.98 -8.68
C ARG A 305 -6.56 -3.59 -10.04
N THR A 306 -6.56 -4.92 -10.15
CA THR A 306 -6.29 -5.64 -11.40
C THR A 306 -7.43 -5.48 -12.40
N PHE A 307 -8.67 -5.41 -11.92
CA PHE A 307 -9.88 -5.28 -12.75
C PHE A 307 -10.76 -4.10 -12.30
N PRO A 308 -10.26 -2.85 -12.40
CA PRO A 308 -10.94 -1.67 -11.84
C PRO A 308 -12.28 -1.34 -12.51
N GLU A 309 -12.49 -1.82 -13.74
CA GLU A 309 -13.71 -1.64 -14.54
C GLU A 309 -14.79 -2.71 -14.30
N LYS A 310 -14.49 -3.75 -13.50
CA LYS A 310 -15.40 -4.87 -13.28
C LYS A 310 -16.19 -4.69 -12.00
N ASN A 311 -17.47 -5.07 -12.04
CA ASN A 311 -18.24 -5.33 -10.84
C ASN A 311 -17.84 -6.69 -10.26
N PHE A 312 -18.06 -6.87 -8.96
CA PHE A 312 -17.82 -8.13 -8.27
C PHE A 312 -19.07 -8.62 -7.56
N SER A 313 -19.32 -9.92 -7.61
CA SER A 313 -20.38 -10.57 -6.85
C SER A 313 -19.84 -11.75 -6.04
N ALA A 314 -20.51 -12.07 -4.94
CA ALA A 314 -20.17 -13.21 -4.08
C ALA A 314 -21.43 -13.73 -3.39
N PHE A 315 -21.54 -15.05 -3.22
CA PHE A 315 -22.59 -15.66 -2.41
C PHE A 315 -22.03 -16.05 -1.04
N VAL A 316 -22.75 -15.72 0.02
CA VAL A 316 -22.36 -16.09 1.38
C VAL A 316 -23.52 -16.81 2.07
N VAL A 317 -23.26 -18.02 2.54
CA VAL A 317 -24.25 -18.87 3.21
C VAL A 317 -24.80 -18.20 4.47
N SER A 318 -26.12 -18.09 4.55
CA SER A 318 -26.86 -17.61 5.72
C SER A 318 -27.65 -18.70 6.43
N GLN A 319 -28.05 -19.78 5.73
CA GLN A 319 -28.69 -20.97 6.32
C GLN A 319 -28.19 -22.27 5.66
N PRO A 320 -28.16 -23.41 6.39
CA PRO A 320 -28.61 -23.59 7.78
C PRO A 320 -27.59 -23.08 8.81
N ILE A 321 -26.36 -22.84 8.38
CA ILE A 321 -25.26 -22.37 9.22
C ILE A 321 -24.80 -21.02 8.68
N ARG A 322 -25.04 -19.96 9.44
CA ARG A 322 -24.73 -18.58 9.02
C ARG A 322 -23.23 -18.31 9.07
N ASN A 323 -22.63 -17.94 7.94
CA ASN A 323 -21.19 -17.64 7.86
C ASN A 323 -20.90 -16.17 8.24
N GLU A 324 -21.07 -15.84 9.51
CA GLU A 324 -20.89 -14.48 10.06
C GLU A 324 -19.49 -13.88 9.82
N SER A 325 -18.46 -14.73 9.70
CA SER A 325 -17.11 -14.28 9.37
C SER A 325 -17.06 -13.74 7.95
N SER A 326 -17.56 -14.51 6.98
CA SER A 326 -17.58 -14.12 5.57
C SER A 326 -18.50 -12.93 5.31
N ILE A 327 -19.68 -12.86 5.95
CA ILE A 327 -20.61 -11.72 5.83
C ILE A 327 -19.91 -10.42 6.24
N ARG A 328 -19.33 -10.39 7.44
CA ARG A 328 -18.62 -9.19 7.93
C ARG A 328 -17.41 -8.83 7.09
N PHE A 329 -16.71 -9.84 6.57
CA PHE A 329 -15.57 -9.62 5.70
C PHE A 329 -15.99 -8.96 4.37
N HIS A 330 -17.02 -9.46 3.69
CA HIS A 330 -17.53 -8.86 2.45
C HIS A 330 -18.03 -7.43 2.66
N GLN A 331 -18.80 -7.19 3.73
CA GLN A 331 -19.23 -5.84 4.10
C GLN A 331 -18.03 -4.89 4.34
N LYS A 332 -16.99 -5.36 5.04
CA LYS A 332 -15.76 -4.59 5.24
C LYS A 332 -15.05 -4.27 3.92
N MET A 333 -15.11 -5.15 2.94
CA MET A 333 -14.54 -4.93 1.60
C MET A 333 -15.44 -4.05 0.71
N GLY A 334 -16.54 -3.51 1.24
CA GLY A 334 -17.44 -2.60 0.54
C GLY A 334 -18.47 -3.29 -0.34
N PHE A 335 -18.76 -4.58 -0.11
CA PHE A 335 -19.90 -5.22 -0.75
C PHE A 335 -21.20 -4.84 -0.04
N GLU A 336 -22.25 -4.71 -0.85
CA GLU A 336 -23.62 -4.49 -0.42
C GLU A 336 -24.45 -5.73 -0.70
N GLN A 337 -25.39 -6.02 0.20
CA GLN A 337 -26.38 -7.08 -0.01
C GLN A 337 -27.39 -6.62 -1.07
N LYS A 338 -27.65 -7.46 -2.08
CA LYS A 338 -28.58 -7.15 -3.19
C LYS A 338 -29.75 -8.11 -3.30
N ALA A 339 -29.55 -9.38 -2.94
CA ALA A 339 -30.58 -10.39 -3.01
C ALA A 339 -30.31 -11.51 -2.01
N THR A 340 -31.32 -12.32 -1.75
CA THR A 340 -31.21 -13.58 -1.01
C THR A 340 -31.65 -14.73 -1.90
N PHE A 341 -30.85 -15.79 -1.97
CA PHE A 341 -31.20 -17.02 -2.68
C PHE A 341 -31.77 -18.03 -1.69
N HIS A 342 -32.91 -18.62 -2.03
CA HIS A 342 -33.57 -19.66 -1.25
C HIS A 342 -33.65 -20.97 -2.03
N SER A 343 -33.30 -22.08 -1.38
CA SER A 343 -33.53 -23.42 -1.92
C SER A 343 -33.88 -24.41 -0.82
N ASN A 344 -34.78 -25.35 -1.14
CA ASN A 344 -35.07 -26.48 -0.25
C ASN A 344 -33.82 -27.35 -0.03
N GLN A 345 -32.96 -27.47 -1.05
CA GLN A 345 -31.70 -28.19 -0.96
C GLN A 345 -30.70 -27.64 -1.98
N TYR A 346 -29.49 -27.31 -1.53
CA TYR A 346 -28.40 -26.88 -2.40
C TYR A 346 -27.06 -27.21 -1.75
N ALA A 347 -26.07 -27.63 -2.56
CA ALA A 347 -24.72 -28.00 -2.08
C ALA A 347 -24.71 -28.97 -0.88
N GLY A 348 -25.67 -29.89 -0.80
CA GLY A 348 -25.79 -30.85 0.31
C GLY A 348 -26.35 -30.28 1.61
N MET A 349 -26.86 -29.04 1.61
CA MET A 349 -27.47 -28.37 2.76
C MET A 349 -28.98 -28.20 2.56
N SER A 350 -29.73 -28.28 3.67
CA SER A 350 -31.19 -28.09 3.69
C SER A 350 -31.65 -27.63 5.10
N PRO A 351 -32.54 -26.62 5.20
CA PRO A 351 -32.85 -25.65 4.15
C PRO A 351 -31.60 -24.81 3.81
N TYR A 352 -31.49 -24.36 2.56
CA TYR A 352 -30.35 -23.55 2.12
C TYR A 352 -30.77 -22.12 1.84
N GLU A 353 -29.98 -21.19 2.36
CA GLU A 353 -30.10 -19.77 2.07
C GLU A 353 -28.69 -19.17 1.91
N SER A 354 -28.54 -18.28 0.94
CA SER A 354 -27.31 -17.50 0.79
C SER A 354 -27.61 -16.07 0.35
N ILE A 355 -26.82 -15.13 0.86
CA ILE A 355 -26.88 -13.72 0.54
C ILE A 355 -26.03 -13.45 -0.69
N LEU A 356 -26.61 -12.80 -1.71
CA LEU A 356 -25.87 -12.23 -2.83
C LEU A 356 -25.32 -10.86 -2.43
N PHE A 357 -24.00 -10.80 -2.33
CA PHE A 357 -23.23 -9.58 -2.16
C PHE A 357 -22.75 -9.06 -3.51
N MET A 358 -22.80 -7.74 -3.69
CA MET A 358 -22.28 -7.08 -4.88
C MET A 358 -21.44 -5.86 -4.53
N LYS A 359 -20.37 -5.65 -5.28
CA LYS A 359 -19.51 -4.47 -5.22
C LYS A 359 -19.41 -3.85 -6.62
N PRO A 360 -19.76 -2.57 -6.81
CA PRO A 360 -19.60 -1.89 -8.08
C PRO A 360 -18.11 -1.70 -8.43
N SER A 361 -17.83 -1.46 -9.71
CA SER A 361 -16.48 -1.17 -10.20
C SER A 361 -15.90 0.07 -9.52
N LEU A 362 -14.56 0.12 -9.38
CA LEU A 362 -13.89 1.29 -8.81
C LEU A 362 -14.11 2.55 -9.65
N ILE A 363 -14.35 2.39 -10.96
CA ILE A 363 -14.67 3.48 -11.87
C ILE A 363 -16.07 4.05 -11.59
N ASP A 364 -17.04 3.19 -11.29
CA ASP A 364 -18.42 3.62 -11.02
C ASP A 364 -18.59 4.18 -9.59
N GLU A 365 -17.82 3.69 -8.61
CA GLU A 365 -17.76 4.30 -7.27
C GLU A 365 -17.31 5.76 -7.31
N ASP A 366 -16.28 6.08 -8.11
CA ASP A 366 -15.80 7.46 -8.26
C ASP A 366 -16.88 8.37 -8.92
N ARG A 367 -17.78 7.81 -9.74
CA ARG A 367 -18.88 8.55 -10.39
C ARG A 367 -20.05 8.81 -9.44
N SER A 368 -20.41 7.86 -8.59
CA SER A 368 -21.53 8.03 -7.66
C SER A 368 -21.23 9.05 -6.56
N ILE A 369 -19.95 9.25 -6.21
CA ILE A 369 -19.50 10.27 -5.25
C ILE A 369 -19.43 11.68 -5.90
N ALA A 370 -19.33 11.75 -7.23
CA ALA A 370 -19.19 13.01 -7.96
C ALA A 370 -20.53 13.70 -8.31
N ILE A 371 -21.66 13.05 -8.00
CA ILE A 371 -23.02 13.57 -8.13
C ILE A 371 -23.50 14.05 -6.77
#